data_AF-A0A2V8GQX4-F1
#
_entry.id   AF-A0A2V8GQX4-F1
#
_cell.length_a   1.000
_cell.length_b   1.000
_cell.length_c   1.000
_cell.angle_alpha   90.00
_cell.angle_beta   90.00
_cell.angle_gamma   90.00
#
_symmetry.space_group_name_H-M   'P 1'
#
loop_
_entity.id
_entity.type
_entity.pdbx_description
1 polymer ?
#
loop_
_entity_poly.entity_id
_entity_poly.type
_entity_poly.pdbx_seq_one_letter_code
_entity_poly.pdbx_strand_id
1 'polypeptide(L)'
;MYLRKTRAVGLALIVSSLIATTAFAALSTGEQKRLNDAGAVVTSLRGTENGISEDLWQKADCVIVVPGMKKAAFVVGGEYGKGVMSCRTSNGWSSPVFMELQKGSLGFQAGATEIDLVLLVMNHDAATKMLNSKVSLGADASVAAGPVGRAASAATSENLAQVLSYSQSKGVFAGVNLSGGSLRVDKDSNTDAYGAKVALDSVLNGGGPTLAGSTTFINTLGTSPRATTGTRTPAPAPATGESNPAPKY
;
A
#
# COMPACT_ATOMS: atom_id res chain seq x y z
N MET A 1 -42.46 -43.84 -62.77
CA MET A 1 -42.77 -42.39 -62.85
C MET A 1 -43.53 -42.04 -61.59
N TYR A 2 -42.89 -41.55 -60.52
CA TYR A 2 -42.60 -40.13 -60.28
C TYR A 2 -41.38 -39.95 -59.36
N LEU A 3 -40.63 -38.88 -59.57
CA LEU A 3 -39.30 -38.59 -59.03
C LEU A 3 -39.29 -37.96 -57.62
N ARG A 4 -38.16 -38.19 -56.92
CA ARG A 4 -37.36 -37.28 -56.06
C ARG A 4 -38.04 -36.49 -54.93
N LYS A 5 -37.46 -36.60 -53.72
CA LYS A 5 -36.57 -35.56 -53.12
C LYS A 5 -36.05 -35.99 -51.74
N THR A 6 -34.73 -36.16 -51.66
CA THR A 6 -33.93 -36.15 -50.43
C THR A 6 -34.10 -34.82 -49.69
N ARG A 7 -34.30 -34.85 -48.37
CA ARG A 7 -34.09 -33.68 -47.50
C ARG A 7 -33.20 -34.06 -46.32
N ALA A 8 -32.11 -33.32 -46.24
CA ALA A 8 -31.04 -33.39 -45.27
C ALA A 8 -31.38 -32.64 -43.98
N VAL A 9 -30.78 -33.13 -42.88
CA VAL A 9 -30.10 -32.40 -41.79
C VAL A 9 -30.85 -31.27 -41.06
N GLY A 10 -30.86 -31.37 -39.72
CA GLY A 10 -31.10 -30.23 -38.84
C GLY A 10 -31.20 -30.58 -37.34
N LEU A 11 -30.17 -31.21 -36.76
CA LEU A 11 -30.02 -31.32 -35.31
C LEU A 11 -29.47 -29.98 -34.79
N ALA A 12 -30.33 -29.13 -34.22
CA ALA A 12 -29.92 -27.91 -33.54
C ALA A 12 -30.04 -28.09 -32.03
N LEU A 13 -28.98 -28.62 -31.40
CA LEU A 13 -28.79 -28.58 -29.95
C LEU A 13 -28.41 -27.15 -29.56
N ILE A 14 -29.36 -26.40 -29.02
CA ILE A 14 -29.13 -25.09 -28.41
C ILE A 14 -28.45 -25.34 -27.05
N VAL A 15 -27.12 -25.40 -27.04
CA VAL A 15 -26.33 -25.36 -25.81
C VAL A 15 -26.27 -23.91 -25.36
N SER A 16 -27.25 -23.50 -24.56
CA SER A 16 -27.23 -22.21 -23.86
C SER A 16 -26.25 -22.31 -22.69
N SER A 17 -24.98 -22.00 -22.96
CA SER A 17 -23.97 -21.88 -21.92
C SER A 17 -24.25 -20.60 -21.12
N LEU A 18 -24.83 -20.75 -19.93
CA LEU A 18 -24.88 -19.69 -18.93
C LEU A 18 -23.45 -19.44 -18.44
N ILE A 19 -22.72 -18.58 -19.14
CA ILE A 19 -21.56 -17.91 -18.56
C ILE A 19 -22.14 -16.91 -17.57
N ALA A 20 -22.20 -17.28 -16.30
CA ALA A 20 -22.47 -16.34 -15.21
C ALA A 20 -21.29 -15.37 -15.12
N THR A 21 -21.32 -14.31 -15.93
CA THR A 21 -20.43 -13.16 -15.77
C THR A 21 -20.82 -12.47 -14.48
N THR A 22 -20.10 -12.78 -13.40
CA THR A 22 -20.14 -11.94 -12.20
C THR A 22 -19.51 -10.60 -12.59
N ALA A 23 -20.35 -9.67 -13.03
CA ALA A 23 -19.94 -8.29 -13.27
C ALA A 23 -19.60 -7.67 -11.91
N PHE A 24 -18.31 -7.65 -11.58
CA PHE A 24 -17.82 -6.79 -10.51
C PHE A 24 -18.05 -5.35 -10.93
N ALA A 25 -18.55 -4.52 -10.02
CA ALA A 25 -18.84 -3.13 -10.33
C ALA A 25 -17.53 -2.40 -10.67
N ALA A 26 -17.58 -1.58 -11.71
CA ALA A 26 -16.43 -0.78 -12.12
C ALA A 26 -16.11 0.22 -11.01
N LEU A 27 -14.85 0.28 -10.60
CA LEU A 27 -14.38 1.25 -9.61
C LEU A 27 -14.81 2.67 -10.00
N SER A 28 -15.27 3.43 -9.02
CA SER A 28 -15.51 4.86 -9.19
C SER A 28 -14.19 5.58 -9.51
N THR A 29 -14.30 6.76 -10.12
CA THR A 29 -13.14 7.63 -10.37
C THR A 29 -12.37 7.93 -9.07
N GLY A 30 -13.07 8.07 -7.94
CA GLY A 30 -12.45 8.32 -6.63
C GLY A 30 -11.64 7.14 -6.12
N GLU A 31 -12.14 5.92 -6.27
CA GLU A 31 -11.43 4.69 -5.88
C GLU A 31 -10.22 4.43 -6.76
N GLN A 32 -10.37 4.60 -8.08
CA GLN A 32 -9.25 4.46 -9.00
C GLN A 32 -8.16 5.50 -8.70
N LYS A 33 -8.54 6.75 -8.42
CA LYS A 33 -7.60 7.79 -8.00
C LYS A 33 -6.90 7.40 -6.71
N ARG A 34 -7.62 6.90 -5.70
CA ARG A 34 -7.04 6.45 -4.43
C ARG A 34 -5.99 5.35 -4.64
N LEU A 35 -6.25 4.38 -5.51
CA LEU A 35 -5.29 3.32 -5.85
C LEU A 35 -4.02 3.87 -6.52
N ASN A 36 -4.19 4.80 -7.46
CA ASN A 36 -3.07 5.43 -8.16
C ASN A 36 -2.21 6.28 -7.19
N ASP A 37 -2.86 7.10 -6.36
CA ASP A 37 -2.19 7.93 -5.37
C ASP A 37 -1.44 7.05 -4.35
N ALA A 38 -2.06 5.95 -3.88
CA ALA A 38 -1.43 5.00 -2.99
C ALA A 38 -0.17 4.36 -3.62
N GLY A 39 -0.21 4.00 -4.90
CA GLY A 39 0.97 3.50 -5.63
C GLY A 39 2.09 4.55 -5.71
N ALA A 40 1.74 5.82 -5.96
CA ALA A 40 2.71 6.91 -5.98
C ALA A 40 3.38 7.10 -4.60
N VAL A 41 2.59 7.03 -3.52
CA VAL A 41 3.10 7.12 -2.14
C VAL A 41 4.07 5.99 -1.83
N VAL A 42 3.75 4.74 -2.19
CA VAL A 42 4.65 3.59 -1.99
C VAL A 42 5.96 3.79 -2.75
N THR A 43 5.88 4.25 -4.00
CA THR A 43 7.08 4.51 -4.82
C THR A 43 7.97 5.58 -4.18
N SER A 44 7.38 6.68 -3.71
CA SER A 44 8.09 7.78 -3.04
C SER A 44 8.78 7.31 -1.75
N LEU A 45 8.04 6.61 -0.88
CA LEU A 45 8.52 6.14 0.41
C LEU A 45 9.56 5.04 0.30
N ARG A 46 9.51 4.17 -0.70
CA ARG A 46 10.52 3.12 -0.89
C ARG A 46 11.72 3.60 -1.71
N GLY A 47 11.55 4.66 -2.50
CA GLY A 47 12.60 5.18 -3.39
C GLY A 47 13.60 6.15 -2.73
N THR A 48 13.42 6.48 -1.45
CA THR A 48 14.27 7.47 -0.76
C THR A 48 15.13 6.83 0.33
N GLU A 49 16.35 7.34 0.55
CA GLU A 49 17.29 6.81 1.55
C GLU A 49 16.75 6.79 2.99
N ASN A 50 15.92 7.78 3.35
CA ASN A 50 15.26 7.89 4.67
C ASN A 50 13.86 7.29 4.69
N GLY A 51 13.51 6.54 3.65
CA GLY A 51 12.22 5.92 3.48
C GLY A 51 12.11 4.54 4.12
N ILE A 52 11.20 3.73 3.58
CA ILE A 52 11.00 2.34 3.98
C ILE A 52 12.08 1.49 3.32
N SER A 53 12.95 0.88 4.12
CA SER A 53 13.95 -0.07 3.62
C SER A 53 13.29 -1.31 3.03
N GLU A 54 13.93 -1.92 2.03
CA GLU A 54 13.44 -3.14 1.39
C GLU A 54 13.31 -4.31 2.40
N ASP A 55 14.21 -4.41 3.37
CA ASP A 55 14.17 -5.48 4.39
C ASP A 55 12.87 -5.45 5.22
N LEU A 56 12.43 -4.25 5.63
CA LEU A 56 11.16 -4.07 6.35
C LEU A 56 9.95 -4.26 5.44
N TRP A 57 10.05 -3.83 4.18
CA TRP A 57 9.01 -4.10 3.19
C TRP A 57 8.80 -5.59 2.95
N GLN A 58 9.90 -6.37 2.97
CA GLN A 58 9.87 -7.82 2.81
C GLN A 58 9.26 -8.55 4.01
N LYS A 59 9.45 -8.02 5.22
CA LYS A 59 8.88 -8.56 6.46
C LYS A 59 7.40 -8.21 6.68
N ALA A 60 6.87 -7.20 6.00
CA ALA A 60 5.48 -6.80 6.16
C ALA A 60 4.53 -7.87 5.57
N ASP A 61 3.62 -8.38 6.39
CA ASP A 61 2.54 -9.27 5.96
C ASP A 61 1.49 -8.49 5.16
N CYS A 62 1.17 -7.27 5.61
CA CYS A 62 0.26 -6.39 4.91
C CYS A 62 0.76 -4.94 4.91
N VAL A 63 0.30 -4.18 3.94
CA VAL A 63 0.60 -2.75 3.82
C VAL A 63 -0.70 -1.98 3.70
N ILE A 64 -0.82 -0.92 4.49
CA ILE A 64 -1.92 0.04 4.42
C ILE A 64 -1.36 1.37 3.97
N VAL A 65 -1.91 1.91 2.90
CA VAL A 65 -1.48 3.19 2.33
C VAL A 65 -2.64 4.17 2.39
N VAL A 66 -2.44 5.29 3.06
CA VAL A 66 -3.41 6.38 3.19
C VAL A 66 -2.80 7.61 2.53
N PRO A 67 -3.02 7.81 1.21
CA PRO A 67 -2.54 9.00 0.53
C PRO A 67 -3.33 10.24 0.96
N GLY A 68 -2.67 11.39 1.05
CA GLY A 68 -3.33 12.68 1.27
C GLY A 68 -4.17 12.76 2.55
N MET A 69 -3.71 12.13 3.63
CA MET A 69 -4.36 12.22 4.94
C MET A 69 -4.39 13.67 5.41
N LYS A 70 -5.60 14.18 5.62
CA LYS A 70 -5.85 15.57 6.02
C LYS A 70 -5.74 15.68 7.52
N LYS A 71 -5.03 16.69 7.99
CA LYS A 71 -4.93 17.06 9.40
C LYS A 71 -5.39 18.50 9.54
N ALA A 72 -6.40 18.73 10.36
CA ALA A 72 -6.88 20.08 10.68
C ALA A 72 -6.90 20.23 12.20
N ALA A 73 -6.27 21.28 12.72
CA ALA A 73 -6.22 21.53 14.15
C ALA A 73 -6.34 23.03 14.49
N PHE A 74 -7.12 23.33 15.52
CA PHE A 74 -7.10 24.61 16.26
C PHE A 74 -7.37 24.30 17.73
N VAL A 75 -6.32 24.12 18.54
CA VAL A 75 -6.37 23.60 19.93
C VAL A 75 -6.81 22.13 20.01
N VAL A 76 -7.98 21.81 19.45
CA VAL A 76 -8.47 20.45 19.20
C VAL A 76 -8.58 20.26 17.68
N GLY A 77 -8.19 19.08 17.21
CA GLY A 77 -8.13 18.77 15.80
C GLY A 77 -8.53 17.35 15.48
N GLY A 78 -8.63 17.10 14.19
CA GLY A 78 -8.91 15.80 13.61
C GLY A 78 -7.99 15.52 12.45
N GLU A 79 -7.66 14.25 12.31
CA GLU A 79 -6.98 13.71 11.15
C GLU A 79 -7.90 12.68 10.50
N TYR A 80 -8.05 12.77 9.19
CA TYR A 80 -8.88 11.83 8.43
C TYR A 80 -8.23 11.54 7.09
N GLY A 81 -8.18 10.26 6.75
CA GLY A 81 -7.65 9.81 5.47
C GLY A 81 -8.34 8.53 5.02
N LYS A 82 -8.43 8.41 3.71
CA LYS A 82 -8.95 7.22 3.05
C LYS A 82 -7.80 6.51 2.35
N GLY A 83 -7.71 5.20 2.49
CA GLY A 83 -6.60 4.40 2.02
C GLY A 83 -7.02 3.07 1.44
N VAL A 84 -6.00 2.24 1.22
CA VAL A 84 -6.13 0.85 0.74
C VAL A 84 -5.18 -0.05 1.51
N MET A 85 -5.56 -1.31 1.67
CA MET A 85 -4.79 -2.36 2.31
C MET A 85 -4.60 -3.52 1.34
N SER A 86 -3.39 -4.05 1.27
CA SER A 86 -3.09 -5.29 0.54
C SER A 86 -2.17 -6.16 1.39
N CYS A 87 -2.34 -7.47 1.30
CA CYS A 87 -1.58 -8.46 2.06
C CYS A 87 -0.79 -9.38 1.14
N ARG A 88 0.29 -9.96 1.67
CA ARG A 88 1.02 -11.02 1.00
C ARG A 88 0.17 -12.28 0.96
N THR A 89 0.27 -12.97 -0.16
CA THR A 89 -0.34 -14.26 -0.47
C THR A 89 0.72 -15.16 -1.11
N SER A 90 0.38 -16.42 -1.37
CA SER A 90 1.27 -17.33 -2.12
C SER A 90 1.58 -16.84 -3.53
N ASN A 91 0.76 -15.95 -4.10
CA ASN A 91 0.84 -15.49 -5.49
C ASN A 91 1.32 -14.02 -5.60
N GLY A 92 1.85 -13.44 -4.53
CA GLY A 92 2.21 -12.03 -4.45
C GLY A 92 1.23 -11.24 -3.59
N TRP A 93 0.97 -9.98 -3.95
CA TRP A 93 0.08 -9.10 -3.19
C TRP A 93 -1.40 -9.32 -3.55
N SER A 94 -2.27 -9.30 -2.54
CA SER A 94 -3.71 -9.47 -2.69
C SER A 94 -4.37 -8.30 -3.41
N SER A 95 -5.60 -8.51 -3.89
CA SER A 95 -6.44 -7.39 -4.33
C SER A 95 -6.68 -6.42 -3.13
N PRO A 96 -6.70 -5.10 -3.37
CA PRO A 96 -6.70 -4.13 -2.29
C PRO A 96 -8.08 -3.89 -1.69
N VAL A 97 -8.18 -3.96 -0.37
CA VAL A 97 -9.39 -3.58 0.39
C VAL A 97 -9.31 -2.10 0.75
N PHE A 98 -10.41 -1.36 0.58
CA PHE A 98 -10.48 0.05 0.93
C PHE A 98 -10.57 0.26 2.45
N MET A 99 -9.77 1.18 2.98
CA MET A 99 -9.67 1.46 4.41
C MET A 99 -9.92 2.93 4.71
N GLU A 100 -10.26 3.25 5.94
CA GLU A 100 -10.33 4.62 6.47
C GLU A 100 -9.60 4.72 7.79
N LEU A 101 -8.87 5.81 7.97
CA LEU A 101 -8.15 6.14 9.20
C LEU A 101 -8.66 7.48 9.74
N GLN A 102 -8.95 7.50 11.03
CA GLN A 102 -9.37 8.68 11.77
C GLN A 102 -8.51 8.84 13.00
N LYS A 103 -8.14 10.05 13.38
CA LYS A 103 -7.42 10.29 14.63
C LYS A 103 -7.80 11.64 15.23
N GLY A 104 -8.02 11.67 16.53
CA GLY A 104 -8.10 12.93 17.27
C GLY A 104 -6.70 13.49 17.50
N SER A 105 -6.52 14.80 17.34
CA SER A 105 -5.27 15.47 17.64
C SER A 105 -5.50 16.61 18.65
N LEU A 106 -4.55 16.78 19.57
CA LEU A 106 -4.46 17.94 20.45
C LEU A 106 -3.23 18.71 20.01
N GLY A 107 -3.41 19.97 19.60
CA GLY A 107 -2.34 20.72 18.95
C GLY A 107 -2.37 22.20 19.30
N PHE A 108 -1.22 22.73 19.73
CA PHE A 108 -1.00 24.16 19.94
C PHE A 108 -0.81 24.95 18.63
N GLN A 109 -0.74 24.26 17.50
CA GLN A 109 -0.56 24.85 16.17
C GLN A 109 -1.90 24.86 15.43
N ALA A 110 -2.32 26.05 15.02
CA ALA A 110 -3.46 26.26 14.15
C ALA A 110 -3.04 25.97 12.69
N GLY A 111 -3.74 25.08 12.00
CA GLY A 111 -3.47 24.84 10.58
C GLY A 111 -4.18 23.65 9.96
N ALA A 112 -4.12 23.62 8.63
CA ALA A 112 -4.49 22.47 7.81
C ALA A 112 -3.26 21.98 7.07
N THR A 113 -2.96 20.69 7.19
CA THR A 113 -1.84 20.04 6.50
C THR A 113 -2.30 18.73 5.89
N GLU A 114 -1.52 18.25 4.93
CA GLU A 114 -1.73 16.99 4.26
C GLU A 114 -0.45 16.15 4.33
N ILE A 115 -0.60 14.90 4.72
CA ILE A 115 0.50 13.93 4.81
C ILE A 115 0.12 12.64 4.11
N ASP A 116 1.10 11.96 3.52
CA ASP A 116 0.93 10.58 3.10
C ASP A 116 1.37 9.64 4.22
N LEU A 117 0.69 8.51 4.35
CA LEU A 117 0.94 7.53 5.39
C LEU A 117 1.06 6.11 4.80
N VAL A 118 2.07 5.37 5.23
CA VAL A 118 2.21 3.94 4.99
C VAL A 118 2.36 3.22 6.32
N LEU A 119 1.52 2.22 6.54
CA LEU A 119 1.58 1.31 7.68
C LEU A 119 2.04 -0.04 7.17
N LEU A 120 3.14 -0.53 7.73
CA LEU A 120 3.58 -1.89 7.52
C LEU A 120 3.06 -2.73 8.68
N VAL A 121 2.19 -3.68 8.40
CA VAL A 121 1.64 -4.61 9.37
C VAL A 121 2.51 -5.86 9.35
N MET A 122 3.21 -6.13 10.45
CA MET A 122 4.16 -7.23 10.62
C MET A 122 3.50 -8.54 11.07
N ASN A 123 2.17 -8.55 11.18
CA ASN A 123 1.41 -9.67 11.71
C ASN A 123 0.06 -9.80 11.00
N HIS A 124 -0.14 -10.94 10.33
CA HIS A 124 -1.36 -11.25 9.58
C HIS A 124 -2.64 -11.30 10.43
N ASP A 125 -2.56 -11.73 11.69
CA ASP A 125 -3.73 -11.74 12.59
C ASP A 125 -4.17 -10.32 12.94
N ALA A 126 -3.20 -9.41 13.14
CA ALA A 126 -3.50 -7.99 13.35
C ALA A 126 -4.19 -7.39 12.12
N ALA A 127 -3.73 -7.72 10.92
CA ALA A 127 -4.37 -7.35 9.67
C ALA A 127 -5.81 -7.88 9.55
N THR A 128 -6.03 -9.14 9.90
CA THR A 128 -7.36 -9.76 9.87
C THR A 128 -8.31 -9.10 10.89
N LYS A 129 -7.83 -8.72 12.07
CA LYS A 129 -8.64 -7.97 13.05
C LYS A 129 -9.08 -6.60 12.53
N MET A 130 -8.24 -5.91 11.76
CA MET A 130 -8.55 -4.60 11.14
C MET A 130 -9.65 -4.68 10.09
N LEU A 131 -9.87 -5.85 9.48
CA LEU A 131 -11.00 -6.07 8.56
C LEU A 131 -12.33 -6.23 9.29
N ASN A 132 -12.31 -6.95 10.40
CA ASN A 132 -13.53 -7.37 11.09
C ASN A 132 -14.05 -6.33 12.08
N SER A 133 -13.21 -5.37 12.47
CA SER A 133 -13.53 -4.41 13.52
C SER A 133 -12.83 -3.08 13.31
N LYS A 134 -13.38 -2.04 13.95
CA LYS A 134 -12.66 -0.78 14.15
C LYS A 134 -11.51 -1.03 15.14
N VAL A 135 -10.27 -0.91 14.67
CA VAL A 135 -9.06 -1.12 15.48
C VAL A 135 -8.50 0.22 15.94
N SER A 136 -8.31 0.37 17.24
CA SER A 136 -7.70 1.53 17.86
C SER A 136 -6.18 1.40 17.85
N LEU A 137 -5.52 2.28 17.11
CA LEU A 137 -4.07 2.33 17.01
C LEU A 137 -3.47 2.75 18.37
N GLY A 138 -2.52 1.97 18.87
CA GLY A 138 -1.88 2.15 20.18
C GLY A 138 -2.59 1.45 21.34
N ALA A 139 -3.87 1.09 21.21
CA ALA A 139 -4.63 0.37 22.24
C ALA A 139 -4.89 -1.10 21.85
N ASP A 140 -5.44 -1.33 20.65
CA ASP A 140 -5.76 -2.66 20.14
C ASP A 140 -4.59 -3.26 19.33
N ALA A 141 -3.80 -2.41 18.69
CA ALA A 141 -2.59 -2.78 17.95
C ALA A 141 -1.43 -1.87 18.36
N SER A 142 -0.29 -2.46 18.70
CA SER A 142 0.92 -1.69 19.00
C SER A 142 1.43 -1.03 17.70
N VAL A 143 1.51 0.30 17.69
CA VAL A 143 2.00 1.07 16.54
C VAL A 143 3.23 1.85 16.97
N ALA A 144 4.29 1.78 16.17
CA ALA A 144 5.50 2.57 16.37
C ALA A 144 5.88 3.31 15.09
N ALA A 145 6.55 4.45 15.24
CA ALA A 145 7.23 5.07 14.11
C ALA A 145 8.30 4.10 13.59
N GLY A 146 8.30 3.86 12.27
CA GLY A 146 9.25 2.94 11.67
C GLY A 146 10.67 3.52 11.64
N PRO A 147 11.71 2.67 11.80
CA PRO A 147 13.10 3.10 11.68
C PRO A 147 13.42 3.48 10.22
N VAL A 148 14.37 4.40 10.05
CA VAL A 148 14.75 4.94 8.73
C VAL A 148 16.25 4.78 8.49
N GLY A 149 16.65 4.67 7.21
CA GLY A 149 18.04 4.53 6.81
C GLY A 149 18.75 3.36 7.50
N ARG A 150 19.95 3.60 8.05
CA ARG A 150 20.76 2.56 8.71
C ARG A 150 20.08 1.91 9.92
N ALA A 151 19.23 2.64 10.63
CA ALA A 151 18.50 2.08 11.77
C ALA A 151 17.47 1.03 11.32
N ALA A 152 16.97 1.12 10.09
CA ALA A 152 16.02 0.14 9.55
C ALA A 152 16.67 -1.23 9.33
N SER A 153 17.90 -1.26 8.80
CA SER A 153 18.66 -2.50 8.60
C SER A 153 19.06 -3.20 9.90
N ALA A 154 19.11 -2.47 11.03
CA ALA A 154 19.39 -3.03 12.34
C ALA A 154 18.13 -3.55 13.06
N ALA A 155 16.93 -3.36 12.48
CA ALA A 155 15.69 -3.71 13.13
C ALA A 155 15.42 -5.24 13.08
N THR A 156 15.44 -5.88 14.25
CA THR A 156 15.19 -7.31 14.43
C THR A 156 13.70 -7.59 14.63
N SER A 157 13.19 -8.69 14.05
CA SER A 157 11.74 -9.03 14.09
C SER A 157 11.16 -9.11 15.51
N GLU A 158 11.94 -9.55 16.50
CA GLU A 158 11.51 -9.67 17.91
C GLU A 158 11.25 -8.31 18.59
N ASN A 159 11.80 -7.22 18.05
CA ASN A 159 11.70 -5.88 18.61
C ASN A 159 10.81 -4.95 17.76
N LEU A 160 10.16 -5.47 16.73
CA LEU A 160 9.27 -4.68 15.88
C LEU A 160 7.87 -4.62 16.50
N ALA A 161 7.27 -3.43 16.53
CA ALA A 161 5.85 -3.30 16.80
C ALA A 161 5.04 -4.04 15.72
N GLN A 162 3.83 -4.49 16.07
CA GLN A 162 2.89 -5.12 15.13
C GLN A 162 2.63 -4.25 13.90
N VAL A 163 2.68 -2.93 14.06
CA VAL A 163 2.51 -1.96 12.98
C VAL A 163 3.63 -0.92 13.03
N LEU A 164 4.33 -0.74 11.92
CA LEU A 164 5.29 0.35 11.72
C LEU A 164 4.65 1.43 10.87
N SER A 165 4.66 2.68 11.33
CA SER A 165 4.09 3.81 10.61
C SER A 165 5.18 4.72 10.04
N TYR A 166 5.05 5.03 8.75
CA TYR A 166 5.88 5.97 8.02
C TYR A 166 5.00 7.06 7.45
N SER A 167 5.41 8.32 7.56
CA SER A 167 4.71 9.42 6.91
C SER A 167 5.65 10.34 6.16
N GLN A 168 5.12 11.00 5.13
CA GLN A 168 5.80 12.06 4.43
C GLN A 168 4.87 13.24 4.17
N SER A 169 5.42 14.43 4.09
CA SER A 169 4.73 15.61 3.56
C SER A 169 5.67 16.33 2.60
N LYS A 170 5.25 16.50 1.35
CA LYS A 170 6.06 17.16 0.30
C LYS A 170 7.50 16.62 0.19
N GLY A 171 7.66 15.30 0.36
CA GLY A 171 8.96 14.63 0.30
C GLY A 171 9.80 14.69 1.60
N VAL A 172 9.29 15.28 2.67
CA VAL A 172 9.93 15.27 3.99
C VAL A 172 9.37 14.13 4.83
N PHE A 173 10.24 13.22 5.27
CA PHE A 173 9.87 12.04 6.04
C PHE A 173 9.87 12.33 7.53
N ALA A 174 8.83 11.86 8.22
CA ALA A 174 8.75 11.90 9.67
C ALA A 174 8.01 10.68 10.20
N GLY A 175 8.45 10.19 11.36
CA GLY A 175 7.63 9.29 12.17
C GLY A 175 6.38 10.04 12.63
N VAL A 176 5.21 9.41 12.51
CA VAL A 176 3.94 9.97 12.99
C VAL A 176 3.39 9.12 14.12
N ASN A 177 2.99 9.77 15.21
CA ASN A 177 2.28 9.08 16.27
C ASN A 177 0.82 8.88 15.85
N LEU A 178 0.41 7.63 15.63
CA LEU A 178 -0.98 7.29 15.29
C LEU A 178 -1.81 6.85 16.48
N SER A 179 -1.24 6.83 17.68
CA SER A 179 -1.93 6.42 18.90
C SER A 179 -3.19 7.26 19.13
N GLY A 180 -4.28 6.61 19.52
CA GLY A 180 -5.61 7.24 19.66
C GLY A 180 -6.34 7.43 18.32
N GLY A 181 -5.75 6.97 17.22
CA GLY A 181 -6.45 6.82 15.94
C GLY A 181 -7.26 5.53 15.88
N SER A 182 -8.24 5.49 14.99
CA SER A 182 -8.98 4.29 14.63
C SER A 182 -8.87 4.01 13.15
N LEU A 183 -8.56 2.76 12.82
CA LEU A 183 -8.51 2.22 11.48
C LEU A 183 -9.71 1.28 11.27
N ARG A 184 -10.33 1.34 10.11
CA ARG A 184 -11.46 0.47 9.74
C ARG A 184 -11.53 0.23 8.24
N VAL A 185 -12.38 -0.69 7.83
CA VAL A 185 -12.83 -0.88 6.44
C VAL A 185 -13.70 0.29 5.97
N ASP A 186 -13.45 0.78 4.75
CA ASP A 186 -14.33 1.69 4.01
C ASP A 186 -15.47 0.87 3.40
N LYS A 187 -16.57 0.68 4.15
CA LYS A 187 -17.65 -0.24 3.76
C LYS A 187 -18.27 0.14 2.42
N ASP A 188 -18.45 1.44 2.16
CA ASP A 188 -19.09 1.93 0.94
C ASP A 188 -18.19 1.63 -0.25
N SER A 189 -16.90 2.02 -0.21
CA SER A 189 -15.99 1.75 -1.32
C SER A 189 -15.73 0.26 -1.56
N ASN A 190 -15.72 -0.57 -0.51
CA ASN A 190 -15.63 -2.02 -0.72
C ASN A 190 -16.91 -2.62 -1.28
N THR A 191 -18.08 -2.07 -0.93
CA THR A 191 -19.35 -2.48 -1.53
C THR A 191 -19.40 -2.10 -3.01
N ASP A 192 -18.93 -0.90 -3.36
CA ASP A 192 -18.83 -0.44 -4.74
C ASP A 192 -17.82 -1.27 -5.55
N ALA A 193 -16.68 -1.64 -4.94
CA ALA A 193 -15.64 -2.41 -5.62
C ALA A 193 -15.96 -3.91 -5.77
N TYR A 194 -16.50 -4.53 -4.71
CA TYR A 194 -16.63 -5.98 -4.61
C TYR A 194 -18.08 -6.47 -4.55
N GLY A 195 -19.02 -5.60 -4.18
CA GLY A 195 -20.40 -5.96 -3.85
C GLY A 195 -20.58 -6.35 -2.38
N ALA A 196 -21.79 -6.14 -1.85
CA ALA A 196 -22.10 -6.25 -0.41
C ALA A 196 -21.93 -7.65 0.20
N LYS A 197 -21.77 -8.71 -0.61
CA LYS A 197 -21.69 -10.11 -0.15
C LYS A 197 -20.27 -10.68 -0.17
N VAL A 198 -19.27 -9.90 -0.56
CA VAL A 198 -17.89 -10.40 -0.63
C VAL A 198 -17.25 -10.35 0.75
N ALA A 199 -16.66 -11.48 1.14
CA ALA A 199 -15.87 -11.61 2.35
C ALA A 199 -14.46 -11.03 2.11
N LEU A 200 -14.17 -9.89 2.74
CA LEU A 200 -12.92 -9.14 2.50
C LEU A 200 -11.67 -9.85 3.03
N ASP A 201 -11.83 -10.74 4.01
CA ASP A 201 -10.79 -11.66 4.46
C ASP A 201 -10.36 -12.61 3.34
N SER A 202 -11.31 -13.14 2.56
CA SER A 202 -11.01 -13.96 1.39
C SER A 202 -10.24 -13.15 0.33
N VAL A 203 -10.60 -11.88 0.13
CA VAL A 203 -9.87 -10.97 -0.78
C VAL A 203 -8.42 -10.80 -0.35
N LEU A 204 -8.16 -10.47 0.93
CA LEU A 204 -6.79 -10.29 1.43
C LEU A 204 -5.97 -11.58 1.47
N ASN A 205 -6.62 -12.73 1.63
CA ASN A 205 -5.95 -14.03 1.56
C ASN A 205 -5.76 -14.55 0.12
N GLY A 206 -6.17 -13.77 -0.90
CA GLY A 206 -6.00 -14.11 -2.31
C GLY A 206 -7.04 -15.08 -2.89
N GLY A 207 -8.09 -15.43 -2.14
CA GLY A 207 -9.20 -16.28 -2.58
C GLY A 207 -10.41 -15.51 -3.12
N GLY A 208 -10.45 -14.19 -2.93
CA GLY A 208 -11.55 -13.33 -3.37
C GLY A 208 -11.40 -12.76 -4.78
N PRO A 209 -12.36 -11.94 -5.23
CA PRO A 209 -12.29 -11.27 -6.53
C PRO A 209 -11.07 -10.37 -6.68
N THR A 210 -10.55 -10.29 -7.91
CA THR A 210 -9.49 -9.35 -8.27
C THR A 210 -10.07 -8.11 -8.95
N LEU A 211 -9.77 -6.93 -8.41
CA LEU A 211 -10.12 -5.65 -9.06
C LEU A 211 -9.21 -5.36 -10.25
N ALA A 212 -9.75 -5.35 -11.47
CA ALA A 212 -8.97 -5.06 -12.67
C ALA A 212 -8.21 -3.71 -12.58
N GLY A 213 -8.85 -2.68 -12.04
CA GLY A 213 -8.26 -1.35 -11.83
C GLY A 213 -7.17 -1.27 -10.76
N SER A 214 -6.90 -2.35 -10.02
CA SER A 214 -5.87 -2.40 -8.97
C SER A 214 -4.50 -2.88 -9.44
N THR A 215 -4.38 -3.35 -10.69
CA THR A 215 -3.16 -3.97 -11.22
C THR A 215 -1.92 -3.08 -11.05
N THR A 216 -2.03 -1.79 -11.35
CA THR A 216 -0.92 -0.84 -11.19
C THR A 216 -0.44 -0.77 -9.74
N PHE A 217 -1.37 -0.63 -8.79
CA PHE A 217 -1.04 -0.58 -7.37
C PHE A 217 -0.36 -1.87 -6.90
N ILE A 218 -0.91 -3.03 -7.24
CA ILE A 218 -0.35 -4.35 -6.90
C ILE A 218 1.06 -4.52 -7.47
N ASN A 219 1.28 -4.14 -8.73
CA ASN A 219 2.59 -4.20 -9.36
C ASN A 219 3.61 -3.31 -8.65
N THR A 220 3.21 -2.11 -8.21
CA THR A 220 4.06 -1.22 -7.40
C THR A 220 4.47 -1.87 -6.09
N LEU A 221 3.59 -2.62 -5.42
CA LEU A 221 3.93 -3.32 -4.19
C LEU A 221 4.94 -4.46 -4.41
N GLY A 222 4.82 -5.16 -5.54
CA GLY A 222 5.69 -6.29 -5.88
C GLY A 222 7.05 -5.90 -6.46
N THR A 223 7.21 -4.67 -6.97
CA THR A 223 8.46 -4.24 -7.60
C THR A 223 9.42 -3.70 -6.54
N SER A 224 10.65 -4.21 -6.48
CA SER A 224 11.71 -3.58 -5.68
C SER A 224 12.13 -2.25 -6.32
N PRO A 225 12.36 -1.17 -5.54
CA PRO A 225 12.84 0.09 -6.09
C PRO A 225 14.14 -0.20 -6.83
N ARG A 226 14.19 0.09 -8.13
CA ARG A 226 15.43 -0.04 -8.88
C ARG A 226 16.43 0.88 -8.22
N ALA A 227 17.51 0.33 -7.66
CA ALA A 227 18.66 1.15 -7.30
C ALA A 227 19.03 1.94 -8.56
N THR A 228 18.81 3.25 -8.54
CA THR A 228 19.43 4.14 -9.49
C THR A 228 20.91 4.07 -9.17
N THR A 229 21.58 3.09 -9.78
CA THR A 229 23.02 3.09 -9.96
C THR A 229 23.31 4.32 -10.82
N GLY A 230 23.33 5.49 -10.19
CA GLY A 230 24.06 6.61 -10.72
C GLY A 230 25.46 6.09 -10.92
N THR A 231 25.90 6.01 -12.17
CA THR A 231 27.28 5.84 -12.55
C THR A 231 28.04 7.01 -11.92
N ARG A 232 28.39 6.89 -10.64
CA ARG A 232 29.42 7.71 -10.05
C ARG A 232 30.69 7.16 -10.69
N THR A 233 31.08 7.77 -11.82
CA THR A 233 32.47 7.74 -12.28
C THR A 233 33.32 7.89 -11.02
N PRO A 234 34.21 6.93 -10.71
CA PRO A 234 35.09 7.07 -9.55
C PRO A 234 35.73 8.44 -9.64
N ALA A 235 35.55 9.26 -8.61
CA ALA A 235 36.33 10.48 -8.49
C ALA A 235 37.80 10.07 -8.63
N PRO A 236 38.59 10.70 -9.51
CA PRO A 236 40.00 10.34 -9.64
C PRO A 236 40.64 10.38 -8.26
N ALA A 237 41.41 9.34 -7.95
CA ALA A 237 42.15 9.24 -6.70
C ALA A 237 42.91 10.55 -6.45
N PRO A 238 42.96 11.06 -5.20
CA PRO A 238 43.74 12.25 -4.90
C PRO A 238 45.18 12.00 -5.37
N ALA A 239 45.66 12.87 -6.26
CA ALA A 239 47.04 12.85 -6.70
C ALA A 239 47.93 12.90 -5.45
N THR A 240 48.74 11.86 -5.25
CA THR A 240 49.82 11.87 -4.27
C THR A 240 50.71 13.06 -4.57
N GLY A 241 50.70 14.04 -3.67
CA GLY A 241 51.49 15.25 -3.79
C GLY A 241 52.95 14.91 -3.98
N GLU A 242 53.50 15.41 -5.08
CA GLU A 242 54.92 15.43 -5.38
C GLU A 242 55.66 16.20 -4.28
N SER A 243 56.57 15.53 -3.58
CA SER A 243 57.43 16.15 -2.59
C SER A 243 58.42 17.08 -3.29
N ASN A 244 58.21 18.39 -3.14
CA ASN A 244 59.14 19.42 -3.62
C ASN A 244 60.44 19.38 -2.79
N PRO A 245 61.64 19.25 -3.38
CA PRO A 245 62.88 19.25 -2.61
C PRO A 245 63.19 20.64 -2.03
N ALA A 246 63.66 20.65 -0.78
CA ALA A 246 63.98 21.84 0.00
C ALA A 246 65.10 22.69 -0.65
N PRO A 247 65.08 24.03 -0.48
CA PRO A 247 66.13 24.90 -0.97
C PRO A 247 67.44 24.66 -0.20
N LYS A 248 68.53 24.49 -0.95
CA LYS A 248 69.89 24.48 -0.38
C LYS A 248 70.32 25.92 -0.09
N TYR A 249 70.70 26.18 1.16
CA TYR A 249 71.60 27.26 1.55
C TYR A 249 72.95 26.64 1.92
#